data_AF-A0A2X2J3P4-F1
#
_entry.id   AF-A0A2X2J3P4-F1
#
_cell.length_a   1.000
_cell.length_b   1.000
_cell.length_c   1.000
_cell.angle_alpha   90.00
_cell.angle_beta   90.00
_cell.angle_gamma   90.00
#
_symmetry.space_group_name_H-M   'P 1'
#
loop_
_entity.id
_entity.type
_entity.pdbx_description
1 polymer ?
#
loop_
_entity_poly.entity_id
_entity_poly.type
_entity_poly.pdbx_seq_one_letter_code
_entity_poly.pdbx_strand_id
1 'polypeptide(L)'
;MSRSSHRKTNFGQKEQARRQVFYHRLRIICEKMVGIGYFELLPESSLRLLYLYRYPDIRVIPHGKRVLNAEELRSYKQTLAELLSGQHIETLLGEKISYARFLTDALVLLHYIQYRVGGRIKGFSRLREVFAPYFTTTEWFAEQRMKIIQIMSLNDLQLYDFYKGTVRFSFDRMAVEQFGGTNEIHVHRLSHSTALQDVDGKKRTVVRMGVPSATKVDEFDWISIRPSQLGLINVDDDIALPIYAQQHALERFEERAVFWRGYVQAYIGYVIREGTAKTIVKKDYVLLECYLATYKVGYFIISLQRDKWLIRTFLFLTNSGTPEGNKLEEMTKLKLLDKKHLMIDCMDAFLLYDISGDKGLRKLFNKAGCGSLMQYADQINKYGKERLKSPDFIYRYMSQLK
;
A
#
# COMPACT_ATOMS: atom_id res chain seq x y z
N MET A 1 -34.06 -46.00 -9.96
CA MET A 1 -34.31 -44.63 -10.49
C MET A 1 -34.33 -43.51 -9.42
N SER A 2 -34.12 -43.74 -8.12
CA SER A 2 -34.31 -42.70 -7.07
C SER A 2 -33.10 -41.78 -6.77
N ARG A 3 -31.86 -42.18 -7.11
CA ARG A 3 -30.67 -41.36 -6.80
C ARG A 3 -30.47 -40.13 -7.70
N SER A 4 -31.05 -40.13 -8.91
CA SER A 4 -30.93 -39.02 -9.88
C SER A 4 -31.91 -37.87 -9.59
N SER A 5 -33.13 -38.18 -9.13
CA SER A 5 -34.13 -37.15 -8.80
C SER A 5 -33.75 -36.38 -7.53
N HIS A 6 -33.29 -37.07 -6.48
CA HIS A 6 -32.85 -36.41 -5.24
C HIS A 6 -31.62 -35.52 -5.44
N ARG A 7 -30.69 -35.89 -6.34
CA ARG A 7 -29.52 -35.05 -6.67
C ARG A 7 -29.92 -33.78 -7.44
N LYS A 8 -30.89 -33.86 -8.35
CA LYS A 8 -31.41 -32.71 -9.11
C LYS A 8 -32.24 -31.75 -8.25
N THR A 9 -33.09 -32.26 -7.37
CA THR A 9 -33.90 -31.44 -6.45
C THR A 9 -33.02 -30.66 -5.46
N ASN A 10 -31.98 -31.31 -4.93
CA ASN A 10 -31.06 -30.70 -3.98
C ASN A 10 -30.11 -29.66 -4.65
N PHE A 11 -29.78 -29.85 -5.94
CA PHE A 11 -29.03 -28.86 -6.73
C PHE A 11 -29.87 -27.61 -7.04
N GLY A 12 -31.15 -27.79 -7.43
CA GLY A 12 -32.06 -26.68 -7.71
C GLY A 12 -32.33 -25.80 -6.48
N GLN A 13 -32.48 -26.41 -5.30
CA GLN A 13 -32.66 -25.69 -4.03
C GLN A 13 -31.41 -24.87 -3.65
N LYS A 14 -30.20 -25.42 -3.82
CA LYS A 14 -28.95 -24.70 -3.54
C LYS A 14 -28.73 -23.51 -4.48
N GLU A 15 -29.06 -23.66 -5.75
CA GLU A 15 -28.90 -22.57 -6.72
C GLU A 15 -29.93 -21.45 -6.50
N GLN A 16 -31.16 -21.81 -6.13
CA GLN A 16 -32.17 -20.84 -5.72
C GLN A 16 -31.74 -20.07 -4.47
N ALA A 17 -31.18 -20.74 -3.46
CA ALA A 17 -30.66 -20.09 -2.26
C ALA A 17 -29.52 -19.11 -2.59
N ARG A 18 -28.56 -19.52 -3.43
CA ARG A 18 -27.45 -18.65 -3.88
C ARG A 18 -27.96 -17.42 -4.62
N ARG A 19 -28.99 -17.59 -5.46
CA ARG A 19 -29.62 -16.47 -6.18
C ARG A 19 -30.28 -15.49 -5.24
N GLN A 20 -31.01 -15.95 -4.23
CA GLN A 20 -31.63 -15.07 -3.23
C GLN A 20 -30.60 -14.31 -2.41
N VAL A 21 -29.50 -14.95 -2.02
CA VAL A 21 -28.39 -14.27 -1.33
C VAL A 21 -27.79 -13.19 -2.23
N PHE A 22 -27.56 -13.48 -3.51
CA PHE A 22 -27.06 -12.47 -4.46
C PHE A 22 -28.04 -11.29 -4.61
N TYR A 23 -29.34 -11.54 -4.78
CA TYR A 23 -30.35 -10.49 -4.89
C TYR A 23 -30.40 -9.61 -3.65
N HIS A 24 -30.33 -10.21 -2.47
CA HIS A 24 -30.31 -9.47 -1.21
C HIS A 24 -29.09 -8.55 -1.11
N ARG A 25 -27.89 -9.04 -1.47
CA ARG A 25 -26.69 -8.19 -1.51
C ARG A 25 -26.81 -7.06 -2.52
N LEU A 26 -27.36 -7.35 -3.69
CA LEU A 26 -27.53 -6.36 -4.76
C LEU A 26 -28.52 -5.25 -4.36
N ARG A 27 -29.58 -5.61 -3.62
CA ARG A 27 -30.50 -4.63 -3.01
C ARG A 27 -29.75 -3.69 -2.07
N ILE A 28 -29.01 -4.23 -1.10
CA ILE A 28 -28.24 -3.42 -0.14
C ILE A 28 -27.29 -2.47 -0.88
N ILE A 29 -26.60 -2.94 -1.92
CA ILE A 29 -25.70 -2.11 -2.73
C ILE A 29 -26.47 -1.00 -3.47
N CYS A 30 -27.58 -1.34 -4.11
CA CYS A 30 -28.42 -0.38 -4.82
C CYS A 30 -28.93 0.72 -3.87
N GLU A 31 -29.43 0.33 -2.69
CA GLU A 31 -29.92 1.26 -1.67
C GLU A 31 -28.81 2.17 -1.15
N LYS A 32 -27.60 1.65 -0.93
CA LYS A 32 -26.45 2.46 -0.54
C LYS A 32 -26.02 3.45 -1.62
N MET A 33 -26.12 3.08 -2.89
CA MET A 33 -25.67 3.94 -3.98
C MET A 33 -26.68 5.04 -4.33
N VAL A 34 -27.98 4.71 -4.37
CA VAL A 34 -29.01 5.61 -4.93
C VAL A 34 -30.27 5.75 -4.07
N GLY A 35 -30.34 5.08 -2.92
CA GLY A 35 -31.43 5.18 -1.97
C GLY A 35 -32.49 4.08 -2.10
N ILE A 36 -33.42 4.07 -1.15
CA ILE A 36 -34.48 3.05 -1.03
C ILE A 36 -35.47 3.17 -2.20
N GLY A 37 -35.97 2.03 -2.68
CA GLY A 37 -37.04 1.95 -3.69
C GLY A 37 -36.57 1.87 -5.14
N TYR A 38 -35.29 2.14 -5.41
CA TYR A 38 -34.73 2.02 -6.77
C TYR A 38 -34.49 0.58 -7.17
N PHE A 39 -34.16 -0.31 -6.24
CA PHE A 39 -33.94 -1.73 -6.53
C PHE A 39 -35.21 -2.39 -7.10
N GLU A 40 -36.37 -1.98 -6.61
CA GLU A 40 -37.70 -2.47 -7.02
C GLU A 40 -38.06 -2.10 -8.46
N LEU A 41 -37.33 -1.16 -9.09
CA LEU A 41 -37.47 -0.83 -10.51
C LEU A 41 -36.81 -1.88 -11.43
N LEU A 42 -36.01 -2.81 -10.89
CA LEU A 42 -35.41 -3.89 -11.66
C LEU A 42 -36.40 -5.05 -11.80
N PRO A 43 -36.87 -5.39 -13.02
CA PRO A 43 -37.73 -6.55 -13.21
C PRO A 43 -36.96 -7.86 -12.91
N GLU A 44 -37.69 -8.91 -12.53
CA GLU A 44 -37.12 -10.23 -12.25
C GLU A 44 -36.26 -10.78 -13.40
N SER A 45 -36.60 -10.44 -14.66
CA SER A 45 -35.77 -10.78 -15.83
C SER A 45 -34.39 -10.12 -15.78
N SER A 46 -34.30 -8.86 -15.36
CA SER A 46 -33.03 -8.15 -15.14
C SER A 46 -32.23 -8.79 -14.00
N LEU A 47 -32.88 -9.13 -12.89
CA LEU A 47 -32.22 -9.77 -11.74
C LEU A 47 -31.60 -11.13 -12.13
N ARG A 48 -32.32 -11.92 -12.94
CA ARG A 48 -31.78 -13.19 -13.46
C ARG A 48 -30.56 -12.99 -14.35
N LEU A 49 -30.57 -11.95 -15.18
CA LEU A 49 -29.43 -11.60 -16.03
C LEU A 49 -28.23 -11.13 -15.20
N LEU A 50 -28.46 -10.28 -14.21
CA LEU A 50 -27.43 -9.85 -13.25
C LEU A 50 -26.81 -11.05 -12.51
N TYR A 51 -27.63 -12.03 -12.12
CA TYR A 51 -27.12 -13.25 -11.51
C TYR A 51 -26.30 -14.10 -12.49
N LEU A 52 -26.77 -14.26 -13.72
CA LEU A 52 -26.09 -15.05 -14.74
C LEU A 52 -24.73 -14.45 -15.13
N TYR A 53 -24.65 -13.13 -15.24
CA TYR A 53 -23.46 -12.37 -15.63
C TYR A 53 -22.74 -11.72 -14.45
N ARG A 54 -22.99 -12.20 -13.23
CA ARG A 54 -22.29 -11.71 -12.03
C ARG A 54 -20.79 -11.88 -12.18
N TYR A 55 -20.02 -10.91 -11.71
CA TYR A 55 -18.58 -11.04 -11.74
C TYR A 55 -18.11 -12.11 -10.76
N PRO A 56 -17.13 -12.94 -11.16
CA PRO A 56 -16.57 -13.94 -10.28
C PRO A 56 -15.76 -13.26 -9.16
N ASP A 57 -15.45 -14.04 -8.14
CA ASP A 57 -14.51 -13.62 -7.11
C ASP A 57 -13.15 -13.29 -7.72
N ILE A 58 -12.43 -12.36 -7.07
CA ILE A 58 -11.12 -11.91 -7.52
C ILE A 58 -10.13 -13.08 -7.45
N ARG A 59 -9.46 -13.36 -8.56
CA ARG A 59 -8.44 -14.42 -8.66
C ARG A 59 -7.08 -13.83 -8.96
N VAL A 60 -6.09 -14.20 -8.15
CA VAL A 60 -4.68 -13.87 -8.39
C VAL A 60 -4.01 -15.02 -9.14
N ILE A 61 -3.46 -14.72 -10.32
CA ILE A 61 -2.83 -15.66 -11.24
C ILE A 61 -1.37 -15.25 -11.47
N PRO A 62 -0.38 -16.02 -10.96
CA PRO A 62 1.02 -15.77 -11.27
C PRO A 62 1.31 -16.06 -12.75
N HIS A 63 2.06 -15.16 -13.40
CA HIS A 63 2.50 -15.32 -14.79
C HIS A 63 3.68 -16.29 -14.89
N GLY A 64 3.42 -17.55 -14.57
CA GLY A 64 4.40 -18.65 -14.57
C GLY A 64 4.79 -19.13 -13.17
N LYS A 65 5.37 -20.34 -13.11
CA LYS A 65 5.67 -21.05 -11.86
C LYS A 65 6.79 -20.44 -11.01
N ARG A 66 7.58 -19.52 -11.56
CA ARG A 66 8.75 -18.90 -10.89
C ARG A 66 8.48 -17.48 -10.37
N VAL A 67 7.28 -16.94 -10.58
CA VAL A 67 6.94 -15.59 -10.11
C VAL A 67 6.78 -15.58 -8.59
N LEU A 68 5.91 -16.45 -8.09
CA LEU A 68 5.58 -16.60 -6.66
C LEU A 68 5.67 -18.06 -6.26
N ASN A 69 6.31 -18.34 -5.14
CA ASN A 69 6.18 -19.64 -4.50
C ASN A 69 4.81 -19.77 -3.80
N ALA A 70 4.49 -20.96 -3.28
CA ALA A 70 3.17 -21.22 -2.69
C ALA A 70 2.86 -20.37 -1.45
N GLU A 71 3.88 -20.04 -0.66
CA GLU A 71 3.75 -19.21 0.54
C GLU A 71 3.58 -17.73 0.17
N GLU A 72 4.42 -17.20 -0.72
CA GLU A 72 4.30 -15.85 -1.28
C GLU A 72 2.92 -15.64 -1.91
N LEU A 73 2.42 -16.61 -2.68
CA LEU A 73 1.08 -16.52 -3.28
C LEU A 73 -0.05 -16.52 -2.24
N ARG A 74 0.08 -17.29 -1.16
CA ARG A 74 -0.90 -17.29 -0.08
C ARG A 74 -0.91 -15.95 0.65
N SER A 75 0.28 -15.44 1.03
CA SER A 75 0.45 -14.12 1.66
C SER A 75 -0.15 -13.02 0.79
N TYR A 76 0.24 -12.98 -0.49
CA TYR A 76 -0.25 -11.98 -1.43
C TYR A 76 -1.78 -11.95 -1.54
N LYS A 77 -2.41 -13.14 -1.64
CA LYS A 77 -3.87 -13.26 -1.71
C LYS A 77 -4.54 -12.81 -0.41
N GLN A 78 -3.98 -13.19 0.73
CA GLN A 78 -4.53 -12.84 2.03
C GLN A 78 -4.47 -11.33 2.26
N THR A 79 -3.30 -10.72 2.09
CA THR A 79 -3.12 -9.27 2.27
C THR A 79 -3.97 -8.48 1.27
N LEU A 80 -4.07 -8.92 0.01
CA LEU A 80 -4.94 -8.26 -0.96
C LEU A 80 -6.41 -8.32 -0.55
N ALA A 81 -6.88 -9.47 -0.06
CA ALA A 81 -8.25 -9.62 0.41
C ALA A 81 -8.54 -8.74 1.64
N GLU A 82 -7.58 -8.64 2.56
CA GLU A 82 -7.65 -7.75 3.73
C GLU A 82 -7.70 -6.28 3.32
N LEU A 83 -6.82 -5.84 2.40
CA LEU A 83 -6.79 -4.47 1.90
C LEU A 83 -8.10 -4.09 1.18
N LEU A 84 -8.60 -4.94 0.29
CA LEU A 84 -9.85 -4.69 -0.45
C LEU A 84 -11.09 -4.75 0.44
N SER A 85 -11.05 -5.52 1.53
CA SER A 85 -12.18 -5.63 2.47
C SER A 85 -12.16 -4.53 3.53
N GLY A 86 -10.98 -4.08 3.94
CA GLY A 86 -10.79 -3.04 4.95
C GLY A 86 -10.97 -1.62 4.41
N GLN A 87 -10.71 -1.39 3.13
CA GLN A 87 -10.91 -0.10 2.47
C GLN A 87 -12.28 0.00 1.80
N HIS A 88 -12.83 1.21 1.79
CA HIS A 88 -14.21 1.47 1.37
C HIS A 88 -14.27 2.58 0.33
N ILE A 89 -15.18 2.42 -0.64
CA ILE A 89 -15.72 3.53 -1.40
C ILE A 89 -16.76 4.26 -0.55
N GLU A 90 -16.82 5.58 -0.73
CA GLU A 90 -17.89 6.40 -0.23
C GLU A 90 -18.83 6.73 -1.39
N THR A 91 -20.10 6.39 -1.22
CA THR A 91 -21.15 6.71 -2.19
C THR A 91 -21.52 8.19 -2.09
N LEU A 92 -22.25 8.71 -3.08
CA LEU A 92 -22.79 10.08 -3.05
C LEU A 92 -23.83 10.29 -1.95
N LEU A 93 -24.28 9.23 -1.28
CA LEU A 93 -25.14 9.29 -0.09
C LEU A 93 -24.34 9.22 1.22
N GLY A 94 -23.01 9.20 1.18
CA GLY A 94 -22.15 9.03 2.36
C GLY A 94 -22.08 7.59 2.89
N GLU A 95 -22.78 6.65 2.25
CA GLU A 95 -22.74 5.22 2.60
C GLU A 95 -21.42 4.58 2.17
N LYS A 96 -21.01 3.55 2.92
CA LYS A 96 -19.74 2.83 2.68
C LYS A 96 -19.94 1.45 2.08
N ILE A 97 -19.16 1.14 1.05
CA ILE A 97 -19.10 -0.19 0.41
C ILE A 97 -17.62 -0.59 0.33
N SER A 98 -17.24 -1.80 0.76
CA SER A 98 -15.84 -2.24 0.65
C SER A 98 -15.44 -2.42 -0.81
N TYR A 99 -14.15 -2.23 -1.15
CA TYR A 99 -13.68 -2.45 -2.52
C TYR A 99 -13.92 -3.88 -3.00
N ALA A 100 -13.83 -4.87 -2.11
CA ALA A 100 -14.17 -6.26 -2.41
C ALA A 100 -15.62 -6.40 -2.92
N ARG A 101 -16.57 -5.70 -2.28
CA ARG A 101 -17.99 -5.69 -2.68
C ARG A 101 -18.24 -4.83 -3.91
N PHE A 102 -17.53 -3.73 -4.04
CA PHE A 102 -17.60 -2.89 -5.23
C PHE A 102 -17.24 -3.68 -6.49
N LEU A 103 -16.10 -4.39 -6.47
CA LEU A 103 -15.55 -5.15 -7.59
C LEU A 103 -16.38 -6.38 -8.01
N THR A 104 -17.22 -6.91 -7.11
CA THR A 104 -17.97 -8.16 -7.34
C THR A 104 -19.48 -7.93 -7.50
N ASP A 105 -20.08 -7.12 -6.62
CA ASP A 105 -21.54 -6.92 -6.56
C ASP A 105 -21.96 -5.55 -7.15
N ALA A 106 -21.23 -4.46 -6.89
CA ALA A 106 -21.64 -3.12 -7.36
C ALA A 106 -21.34 -2.87 -8.84
N LEU A 107 -20.16 -3.28 -9.32
CA LEU A 107 -19.79 -3.08 -10.73
C LEU A 107 -20.74 -3.80 -11.69
N VAL A 108 -21.26 -4.98 -11.33
CA VAL A 108 -22.21 -5.69 -12.21
C VAL A 108 -23.52 -4.90 -12.33
N LEU A 109 -24.00 -4.30 -11.23
CA LEU A 109 -25.18 -3.44 -11.24
C LEU A 109 -24.94 -2.18 -12.09
N LEU A 110 -23.80 -1.52 -11.86
CA LEU A 110 -23.41 -0.30 -12.55
C LEU A 110 -23.33 -0.53 -14.06
N HIS A 111 -22.58 -1.54 -14.47
CA HIS A 111 -22.43 -1.86 -15.89
C HIS A 111 -23.73 -2.32 -16.54
N TYR A 112 -24.58 -3.05 -15.81
CA TYR A 112 -25.90 -3.41 -16.31
C TYR A 112 -26.74 -2.16 -16.61
N ILE A 113 -26.76 -1.19 -15.70
CA ILE A 113 -27.55 0.03 -15.88
C ILE A 113 -26.95 0.93 -16.97
N GLN A 114 -25.62 1.04 -17.02
CA GLN A 114 -24.92 1.90 -17.98
C GLN A 114 -25.01 1.40 -19.42
N TYR A 115 -24.74 0.10 -19.64
CA TYR A 115 -24.53 -0.45 -20.98
C TYR A 115 -25.73 -1.18 -21.56
N ARG A 116 -26.79 -1.43 -20.78
CA ARG A 116 -28.02 -2.04 -21.34
C ARG A 116 -28.88 -1.00 -22.03
N VAL A 117 -29.35 -1.36 -23.23
CA VAL A 117 -30.35 -0.59 -23.98
C VAL A 117 -31.72 -0.78 -23.32
N GLY A 118 -32.02 0.04 -22.33
CA GLY A 118 -33.19 -0.09 -21.47
C GLY A 118 -34.49 0.53 -21.99
N GLY A 119 -34.60 0.84 -23.28
CA GLY A 119 -35.82 1.45 -23.86
C GLY A 119 -37.11 0.62 -23.68
N ARG A 120 -37.01 -0.64 -23.23
CA ARG A 120 -38.13 -1.58 -23.03
C ARG A 120 -38.48 -1.86 -21.56
N ILE A 121 -37.77 -1.27 -20.59
CA ILE A 121 -38.02 -1.52 -19.15
C ILE A 121 -38.62 -0.28 -18.51
N LYS A 122 -39.84 -0.41 -17.97
CA LYS A 122 -40.53 0.67 -17.24
C LYS A 122 -39.68 1.11 -16.04
N GLY A 123 -39.42 2.41 -15.92
CA GLY A 123 -38.62 2.99 -14.82
C GLY A 123 -37.10 2.92 -15.02
N PHE A 124 -36.60 2.34 -16.13
CA PHE A 124 -35.16 2.25 -16.38
C PHE A 124 -34.50 3.61 -16.67
N SER A 125 -35.23 4.57 -17.25
CA SER A 125 -34.75 5.94 -17.42
C SER A 125 -34.38 6.57 -16.07
N ARG A 126 -35.26 6.38 -15.07
CA ARG A 126 -35.04 6.85 -13.70
C ARG A 126 -33.84 6.17 -13.03
N LEU A 127 -33.68 4.85 -13.22
CA LEU A 127 -32.47 4.13 -12.77
C LEU A 127 -31.21 4.70 -13.40
N ARG A 128 -31.24 4.93 -14.72
CA ARG A 128 -30.08 5.47 -15.45
C ARG A 128 -29.70 6.87 -14.96
N GLU A 129 -30.68 7.71 -14.69
CA GLU A 129 -30.48 9.07 -14.16
C GLU A 129 -29.79 9.04 -12.79
N VAL A 130 -30.29 8.26 -11.84
CA VAL A 130 -29.72 8.24 -10.48
C VAL A 130 -28.37 7.52 -10.40
N PHE A 131 -28.09 6.59 -11.30
CA PHE A 131 -26.77 5.94 -11.40
C PHE A 131 -25.78 6.71 -12.27
N ALA A 132 -26.21 7.70 -13.05
CA ALA A 132 -25.35 8.42 -13.99
C ALA A 132 -24.06 8.98 -13.37
N PRO A 133 -24.08 9.55 -12.15
CA PRO A 133 -22.86 10.03 -11.49
C PRO A 133 -21.80 8.95 -11.21
N TYR A 134 -22.21 7.67 -11.13
CA TYR A 134 -21.31 6.55 -10.84
C TYR A 134 -20.74 5.88 -12.10
N PHE A 135 -21.21 6.24 -13.30
CA PHE A 135 -20.82 5.55 -14.55
C PHE A 135 -19.32 5.61 -14.82
N THR A 136 -18.83 4.65 -15.60
CA THR A 136 -17.38 4.51 -15.88
C THR A 136 -16.76 5.70 -16.60
N THR A 137 -17.57 6.62 -17.12
CA THR A 137 -17.15 7.85 -17.80
C THR A 137 -17.01 9.04 -16.84
N THR A 138 -17.32 8.89 -15.56
CA THR A 138 -17.30 9.99 -14.59
C THR A 138 -15.98 10.03 -13.82
N GLU A 139 -15.68 11.22 -13.28
CA GLU A 139 -14.54 11.44 -12.39
C GLU A 139 -14.63 10.58 -11.13
N TRP A 140 -15.83 10.44 -10.55
CA TRP A 140 -16.06 9.59 -9.38
C TRP A 140 -15.57 8.15 -9.61
N PHE A 141 -15.85 7.58 -10.79
CA PHE A 141 -15.39 6.24 -11.13
C PHE A 141 -13.87 6.19 -11.34
N ALA A 142 -13.32 7.19 -12.04
CA ALA A 142 -11.89 7.30 -12.27
C ALA A 142 -11.09 7.37 -10.95
N GLU A 143 -11.61 8.07 -9.94
CA GLU A 143 -11.04 8.10 -8.59
C GLU A 143 -11.06 6.72 -7.92
N GLN A 144 -12.17 5.99 -7.99
CA GLN A 144 -12.26 4.65 -7.39
C GLN A 144 -11.30 3.68 -8.08
N ARG A 145 -11.19 3.78 -9.41
CA ARG A 145 -10.20 3.03 -10.20
C ARG A 145 -8.77 3.34 -9.74
N MET A 146 -8.44 4.61 -9.54
CA MET A 146 -7.11 5.02 -9.05
C MET A 146 -6.83 4.45 -7.65
N LYS A 147 -7.81 4.46 -6.75
CA LYS A 147 -7.67 3.86 -5.41
C LYS A 147 -7.45 2.34 -5.47
N ILE A 148 -8.11 1.64 -6.40
CA ILE A 148 -7.88 0.20 -6.63
C ILE A 148 -6.43 -0.06 -7.07
N ILE A 149 -5.91 0.75 -8.00
CA ILE A 149 -4.50 0.69 -8.43
C ILE A 149 -3.57 0.90 -7.23
N GLN A 150 -3.86 1.88 -6.37
CA GLN A 150 -3.07 2.16 -5.17
C GLN A 150 -3.09 0.99 -4.18
N ILE A 151 -4.24 0.37 -3.96
CA ILE A 151 -4.37 -0.83 -3.10
C ILE A 151 -3.52 -1.98 -3.64
N MET A 152 -3.59 -2.26 -4.95
CA MET A 152 -2.80 -3.33 -5.56
C MET A 152 -1.30 -3.01 -5.55
N SER A 153 -0.94 -1.75 -5.82
CA SER A 153 0.45 -1.28 -5.77
C SER A 153 1.05 -1.42 -4.37
N LEU A 154 0.27 -1.09 -3.34
CA LEU A 154 0.66 -1.29 -1.94
C LEU A 154 0.89 -2.78 -1.64
N ASN A 155 -0.01 -3.65 -2.12
CA ASN A 155 0.11 -5.10 -1.93
C ASN A 155 1.36 -5.68 -2.58
N ASP A 156 1.80 -5.16 -3.74
CA ASP A 156 3.02 -5.59 -4.42
C ASP A 156 4.30 -5.32 -3.62
N LEU A 157 4.33 -4.24 -2.84
CA LEU A 157 5.52 -3.82 -2.08
C LEU A 157 5.97 -4.89 -1.06
N GLN A 158 5.04 -5.71 -0.57
CA GLN A 158 5.32 -6.76 0.42
C GLN A 158 6.25 -7.86 -0.12
N LEU A 159 6.26 -8.09 -1.45
CA LEU A 159 7.02 -9.19 -2.07
C LEU A 159 8.27 -8.72 -2.80
N TYR A 160 8.72 -7.50 -2.49
CA TYR A 160 10.03 -7.03 -2.88
C TYR A 160 11.11 -7.99 -2.38
N ASP A 161 11.92 -8.50 -3.30
CA ASP A 161 13.07 -9.32 -2.98
C ASP A 161 14.31 -8.73 -3.65
N PHE A 162 15.35 -8.49 -2.85
CA PHE A 162 16.59 -7.86 -3.31
C PHE A 162 17.20 -8.60 -4.51
N TYR A 163 17.16 -9.94 -4.50
CA TYR A 163 17.78 -10.79 -5.53
C TYR A 163 16.79 -11.24 -6.60
N LYS A 164 15.54 -11.59 -6.22
CA LYS A 164 14.55 -12.11 -7.19
C LYS A 164 13.87 -11.01 -7.98
N GLY A 165 13.77 -9.80 -7.44
CA GLY A 165 13.05 -8.69 -8.09
C GLY A 165 11.79 -8.23 -7.36
N THR A 166 11.13 -7.23 -7.94
CA THR A 166 9.87 -6.66 -7.45
C THR A 166 8.68 -7.35 -8.10
N VAL A 167 7.62 -7.60 -7.32
CA VAL A 167 6.36 -8.14 -7.84
C VAL A 167 5.53 -7.01 -8.43
N ARG A 168 4.79 -7.30 -9.51
CA ARG A 168 3.91 -6.34 -10.16
C ARG A 168 2.57 -6.96 -10.56
N PHE A 169 1.46 -6.29 -10.27
CA PHE A 169 0.15 -6.66 -10.80
C PHE A 169 -0.13 -6.13 -12.22
N SER A 170 -0.95 -6.88 -12.96
CA SER A 170 -1.74 -6.44 -14.12
C SER A 170 -3.20 -6.78 -13.84
N PHE A 171 -4.11 -5.89 -14.23
CA PHE A 171 -5.53 -5.97 -13.91
C PHE A 171 -6.42 -5.67 -15.12
N ASP A 172 -5.85 -5.77 -16.32
CA ASP A 172 -6.52 -5.61 -17.62
C ASP A 172 -7.75 -6.51 -17.80
N ARG A 173 -7.79 -7.65 -17.10
CA ARG A 173 -8.91 -8.60 -17.11
C ARG A 173 -9.95 -8.37 -16.02
N MET A 174 -9.81 -7.33 -15.21
CA MET A 174 -10.79 -7.03 -14.17
C MET A 174 -11.99 -6.28 -14.74
N ALA A 175 -13.16 -6.49 -14.15
CA ALA A 175 -14.37 -5.82 -14.59
C ALA A 175 -14.25 -4.28 -14.52
N VAL A 176 -13.44 -3.75 -13.59
CA VAL A 176 -13.20 -2.31 -13.46
C VAL A 176 -12.51 -1.69 -14.69
N GLU A 177 -11.73 -2.48 -15.43
CA GLU A 177 -11.06 -2.04 -16.67
C GLU A 177 -11.89 -2.35 -17.91
N GLN A 178 -12.53 -3.52 -17.93
CA GLN A 178 -13.24 -4.01 -19.11
C GLN A 178 -14.62 -4.54 -18.73
N PHE A 179 -15.67 -4.05 -19.41
CA PHE A 179 -17.01 -4.60 -19.28
C PHE A 179 -17.01 -6.11 -19.59
N GLY A 180 -17.50 -6.92 -18.65
CA GLY A 180 -17.49 -8.37 -18.78
C GLY A 180 -16.18 -9.05 -18.35
N GLY A 181 -15.26 -8.31 -17.72
CA GLY A 181 -14.00 -8.85 -17.21
C GLY A 181 -14.16 -10.03 -16.24
N THR A 182 -13.13 -10.86 -16.15
CA THR A 182 -13.10 -12.12 -15.40
C THR A 182 -12.60 -11.98 -13.97
N ASN A 183 -12.39 -10.74 -13.49
CA ASN A 183 -11.79 -10.41 -12.19
C ASN A 183 -10.48 -11.17 -11.92
N GLU A 184 -9.64 -11.27 -12.94
CA GLU A 184 -8.30 -11.85 -12.83
C GLU A 184 -7.26 -10.75 -12.64
N ILE A 185 -6.43 -10.91 -11.62
CA ILE A 185 -5.22 -10.12 -11.40
C ILE A 185 -4.04 -11.02 -11.78
N HIS A 186 -3.31 -10.61 -12.79
CA HIS A 186 -2.09 -11.29 -13.22
C HIS A 186 -0.92 -10.70 -12.46
N VAL A 187 0.00 -11.54 -12.00
CA VAL A 187 1.14 -11.11 -11.20
C VAL A 187 2.44 -11.52 -11.89
N HIS A 188 3.35 -10.56 -12.00
CA HIS A 188 4.64 -10.67 -12.66
C HIS A 188 5.76 -10.40 -11.64
N ARG A 189 6.99 -10.83 -11.97
CA ARG A 189 8.18 -10.46 -11.19
C ARG A 189 9.17 -9.80 -12.12
N LEU A 190 9.49 -8.55 -11.80
CA LEU A 190 10.44 -7.71 -12.51
C LEU A 190 11.83 -7.91 -11.93
N SER A 191 12.75 -8.45 -12.72
CA SER A 191 14.13 -8.68 -12.28
C SER A 191 14.86 -7.37 -12.04
N HIS A 192 15.58 -7.32 -10.92
CA HIS A 192 16.42 -6.18 -10.59
C HIS A 192 17.72 -6.15 -11.41
N SER A 193 18.21 -4.95 -11.68
CA SER A 193 19.59 -4.74 -12.14
C SER A 193 20.50 -4.66 -10.92
N THR A 194 21.45 -5.59 -10.79
CA THR A 194 22.43 -5.61 -9.68
C THR A 194 23.83 -5.30 -10.17
N ALA A 195 24.67 -4.80 -9.26
CA ALA A 195 26.09 -4.55 -9.51
C ALA A 195 26.90 -4.86 -8.26
N LEU A 196 28.20 -5.13 -8.43
CA LEU A 196 29.15 -5.16 -7.31
C LEU A 196 29.72 -3.75 -7.11
N GLN A 197 29.72 -3.29 -5.87
CA GLN A 197 30.26 -1.99 -5.47
C GLN A 197 31.19 -2.17 -4.27
N ASP A 198 32.33 -1.49 -4.30
CA ASP A 198 33.17 -1.36 -3.10
C ASP A 198 32.49 -0.40 -2.13
N VAL A 199 32.23 -0.87 -0.91
CA VAL A 199 31.68 -0.09 0.19
C VAL A 199 32.47 -0.41 1.44
N ASP A 200 33.20 0.60 1.94
CA ASP A 200 34.09 0.49 3.11
C ASP A 200 35.14 -0.64 2.97
N GLY A 201 35.74 -0.76 1.78
CA GLY A 201 36.77 -1.75 1.48
C GLY A 201 36.24 -3.17 1.28
N LYS A 202 34.91 -3.35 1.21
CA LYS A 202 34.25 -4.64 0.97
C LYS A 202 33.40 -4.56 -0.28
N LYS A 203 33.59 -5.51 -1.20
CA LYS A 203 32.69 -5.69 -2.35
C LYS A 203 31.33 -6.18 -1.87
N ARG A 204 30.29 -5.43 -2.18
CA ARG A 204 28.90 -5.74 -1.84
C ARG A 204 28.02 -5.63 -3.07
N THR A 205 27.02 -6.50 -3.14
CA THR A 205 25.96 -6.40 -4.15
C THR A 205 25.08 -5.19 -3.83
N VAL A 206 24.78 -4.41 -4.86
CA VAL A 206 23.87 -3.27 -4.81
C VAL A 206 22.83 -3.41 -5.91
N VAL A 207 21.62 -2.89 -5.66
CA VAL A 207 20.51 -2.95 -6.61
C VAL A 207 20.20 -1.56 -7.16
N ARG A 208 20.02 -1.44 -8.49
CA ARG A 208 19.61 -0.18 -9.12
C ARG A 208 18.16 0.11 -8.74
N MET A 209 17.90 1.33 -8.28
CA MET A 209 16.55 1.74 -7.92
C MET A 209 15.77 2.14 -9.18
N GLY A 210 14.55 1.64 -9.29
CA GLY A 210 13.62 1.94 -10.36
C GLY A 210 12.19 1.77 -9.85
N VAL A 211 11.25 2.42 -10.50
CA VAL A 211 9.82 2.26 -10.25
C VAL A 211 9.24 1.42 -11.39
N PRO A 212 8.37 0.43 -11.14
CA PRO A 212 7.71 -0.29 -12.23
C PRO A 212 7.05 0.68 -13.22
N SER A 213 7.36 0.54 -14.51
CA SER A 213 7.00 1.55 -15.52
C SER A 213 5.50 1.69 -15.69
N ALA A 214 4.95 2.90 -15.68
CA ALA A 214 3.50 3.10 -15.80
C ALA A 214 2.91 2.59 -17.14
N THR A 215 3.74 2.52 -18.19
CA THR A 215 3.29 2.19 -19.56
C THR A 215 3.69 0.79 -20.02
N LYS A 216 4.72 0.18 -19.40
CA LYS A 216 5.23 -1.14 -19.79
C LYS A 216 5.28 -2.08 -18.59
N VAL A 217 4.66 -3.24 -18.71
CA VAL A 217 4.45 -4.17 -17.59
C VAL A 217 5.74 -4.84 -17.11
N ASP A 218 6.72 -5.00 -17.99
CA ASP A 218 7.96 -5.77 -17.81
C ASP A 218 9.22 -4.90 -17.63
N GLU A 219 9.05 -3.57 -17.52
CA GLU A 219 10.16 -2.62 -17.39
C GLU A 219 10.12 -1.81 -16.08
N PHE A 220 11.30 -1.31 -15.71
CA PHE A 220 11.47 -0.28 -14.70
C PHE A 220 11.75 1.08 -15.36
N ASP A 221 11.08 2.11 -14.86
CA ASP A 221 11.53 3.48 -15.03
C ASP A 221 12.69 3.70 -14.03
N TRP A 222 13.92 3.62 -14.52
CA TRP A 222 15.13 3.75 -13.69
C TRP A 222 15.29 5.17 -13.15
N ILE A 223 15.63 5.26 -11.86
CA ILE A 223 15.78 6.55 -11.19
C ILE A 223 17.22 7.05 -11.37
N SER A 224 17.34 8.29 -11.85
CA SER A 224 18.59 9.05 -11.88
C SER A 224 18.39 10.36 -11.11
N ILE A 225 19.41 10.76 -10.36
CA ILE A 225 19.37 11.89 -9.43
C ILE A 225 20.53 12.83 -9.74
N ARG A 226 20.22 14.12 -9.90
CA ARG A 226 21.21 15.20 -9.98
C ARG A 226 21.67 15.61 -8.58
N PRO A 227 22.94 16.01 -8.39
CA PRO A 227 23.41 16.56 -7.13
C PRO A 227 22.50 17.67 -6.54
N SER A 228 22.00 18.57 -7.39
CA SER A 228 21.09 19.66 -7.00
C SER A 228 19.78 19.15 -6.37
N GLN A 229 19.25 18.01 -6.84
CA GLN A 229 18.06 17.37 -6.26
C GLN A 229 18.31 16.80 -4.85
N LEU A 230 19.58 16.61 -4.46
CA LEU A 230 19.99 16.24 -3.11
C LEU A 230 20.40 17.44 -2.25
N GLY A 231 20.24 18.67 -2.76
CA GLY A 231 20.60 19.91 -2.06
C GLY A 231 22.10 20.23 -2.09
N LEU A 232 22.88 19.57 -2.95
CA LEU A 232 24.29 19.90 -3.15
C LEU A 232 24.38 21.13 -4.07
N ILE A 233 24.80 22.26 -3.49
CA ILE A 233 25.08 23.52 -4.18
C ILE A 233 26.59 23.63 -4.40
N ASN A 234 27.05 23.98 -5.60
CA ASN A 234 28.47 24.04 -6.01
C ASN A 234 29.13 22.70 -6.39
N VAL A 235 28.41 21.84 -7.12
CA VAL A 235 29.01 20.69 -7.80
C VAL A 235 29.29 21.10 -9.24
N ASP A 236 30.52 20.92 -9.72
CA ASP A 236 30.94 21.36 -11.07
C ASP A 236 30.07 20.76 -12.17
N ASP A 237 29.60 19.53 -11.97
CA ASP A 237 28.73 18.79 -12.88
C ASP A 237 27.41 18.39 -12.19
N ASP A 238 26.31 19.08 -12.49
CA ASP A 238 24.97 18.71 -12.03
C ASP A 238 24.33 17.60 -12.89
N ILE A 239 25.11 16.55 -13.16
CA ILE A 239 24.72 15.44 -14.05
C ILE A 239 23.84 14.45 -13.29
N ALA A 240 22.78 13.97 -13.95
CA ALA A 240 21.89 12.96 -13.38
C ALA A 240 22.59 11.59 -13.37
N LEU A 241 22.82 11.05 -12.16
CA LEU A 241 23.49 9.77 -11.97
C LEU A 241 22.51 8.71 -11.45
N PRO A 242 22.67 7.43 -11.83
CA PRO A 242 21.81 6.36 -11.33
C PRO A 242 21.97 6.19 -9.82
N ILE A 243 20.88 5.81 -9.14
CA ILE A 243 20.91 5.50 -7.71
C ILE A 243 20.77 3.99 -7.46
N TYR A 244 21.57 3.51 -6.52
CA TYR A 244 21.61 2.12 -6.08
C TYR A 244 21.35 2.02 -4.58
N ALA A 245 20.85 0.88 -4.10
CA ALA A 245 20.71 0.59 -2.69
C ALA A 245 21.49 -0.67 -2.28
N GLN A 246 22.06 -0.63 -1.08
CA GLN A 246 22.56 -1.83 -0.43
C GLN A 246 21.41 -2.64 0.17
N GLN A 247 21.53 -3.98 0.17
CA GLN A 247 20.58 -4.86 0.86
C GLN A 247 20.38 -4.44 2.33
N HIS A 248 21.49 -4.09 3.00
CA HIS A 248 21.48 -3.62 4.39
C HIS A 248 20.59 -2.39 4.61
N ALA A 249 20.53 -1.45 3.66
CA ALA A 249 19.69 -0.27 3.79
C ALA A 249 18.19 -0.62 3.76
N LEU A 250 17.82 -1.56 2.89
CA LEU A 250 16.44 -2.03 2.74
C LEU A 250 16.00 -2.86 3.95
N GLU A 251 16.88 -3.73 4.45
CA GLU A 251 16.64 -4.51 5.68
C GLU A 251 16.48 -3.59 6.89
N ARG A 252 17.36 -2.58 7.04
CA ARG A 252 17.26 -1.64 8.17
C ARG A 252 16.00 -0.79 8.10
N PHE A 253 15.54 -0.43 6.91
CA PHE A 253 14.26 0.23 6.75
C PHE A 253 13.12 -0.68 7.22
N GLU A 254 13.07 -1.92 6.73
CA GLU A 254 11.97 -2.84 7.08
C GLU A 254 11.94 -3.17 8.57
N GLU A 255 13.09 -3.50 9.16
CA GLU A 255 13.22 -3.81 10.59
C GLU A 255 12.81 -2.63 11.48
N ARG A 256 13.22 -1.40 11.13
CA ARG A 256 13.08 -0.24 12.03
C ARG A 256 11.84 0.57 11.78
N ALA A 257 11.40 0.71 10.53
CA ALA A 257 10.17 1.41 10.18
C ALA A 257 8.95 0.50 10.29
N VAL A 258 9.14 -0.83 10.39
CA VAL A 258 8.08 -1.85 10.43
C VAL A 258 7.17 -1.72 9.21
N PHE A 259 7.81 -1.57 8.04
CA PHE A 259 7.13 -1.36 6.77
C PHE A 259 7.88 -2.04 5.63
N TRP A 260 7.16 -2.50 4.60
CA TRP A 260 7.75 -3.33 3.55
C TRP A 260 8.88 -2.61 2.80
N ARG A 261 10.04 -3.27 2.68
CA ARG A 261 11.20 -2.72 1.98
C ARG A 261 10.96 -2.30 0.53
N GLY A 262 9.96 -2.85 -0.15
CA GLY A 262 9.55 -2.41 -1.49
C GLY A 262 9.13 -0.94 -1.54
N TYR A 263 8.68 -0.39 -0.42
CA TYR A 263 8.32 1.02 -0.29
C TYR A 263 9.48 1.96 -0.65
N VAL A 264 10.73 1.56 -0.41
CA VAL A 264 11.89 2.42 -0.67
C VAL A 264 11.98 2.80 -2.15
N GLN A 265 11.72 1.88 -3.07
CA GLN A 265 11.71 2.20 -4.51
C GLN A 265 10.62 3.22 -4.86
N ALA A 266 9.39 2.99 -4.38
CA ALA A 266 8.27 3.89 -4.61
C ALA A 266 8.52 5.29 -4.00
N TYR A 267 9.06 5.33 -2.78
CA TYR A 267 9.39 6.55 -2.06
C TYR A 267 10.45 7.38 -2.77
N ILE A 268 11.60 6.77 -3.10
CA ILE A 268 12.69 7.47 -3.81
C ILE A 268 12.21 7.95 -5.17
N GLY A 269 11.46 7.13 -5.92
CA GLY A 269 10.89 7.53 -7.20
C GLY A 269 9.96 8.73 -7.07
N TYR A 270 9.09 8.74 -6.06
CA TYR A 270 8.17 9.83 -5.80
C TYR A 270 8.89 11.14 -5.45
N VAL A 271 9.75 11.15 -4.43
CA VAL A 271 10.37 12.41 -3.96
C VAL A 271 11.29 13.05 -5.00
N ILE A 272 11.93 12.23 -5.83
CA ILE A 272 12.78 12.71 -6.92
C ILE A 272 11.94 13.27 -8.07
N ARG A 273 10.86 12.58 -8.47
CA ARG A 273 9.98 13.04 -9.55
C ARG A 273 9.25 14.32 -9.20
N GLU A 274 8.74 14.43 -7.97
CA GLU A 274 8.00 15.61 -7.52
C GLU A 274 8.92 16.76 -7.08
N GLY A 275 10.24 16.55 -7.02
CA GLY A 275 11.19 17.56 -6.54
C GLY A 275 11.00 17.94 -5.07
N THR A 276 10.44 17.03 -4.26
CA THR A 276 10.08 17.26 -2.86
C THR A 276 11.08 16.67 -1.87
N ALA A 277 12.22 16.18 -2.37
CA ALA A 277 13.29 15.61 -1.54
C ALA A 277 13.79 16.63 -0.50
N LYS A 278 13.69 16.27 0.78
CA LYS A 278 14.24 17.04 1.89
C LYS A 278 15.52 16.40 2.36
N THR A 279 16.60 17.16 2.35
CA THR A 279 17.94 16.62 2.62
C THR A 279 18.70 17.45 3.64
N ILE A 280 19.66 16.79 4.30
CA ILE A 280 20.69 17.44 5.10
C ILE A 280 22.04 17.02 4.52
N VAL A 281 22.76 17.99 3.97
CA VAL A 281 24.10 17.77 3.41
C VAL A 281 25.11 17.65 4.56
N LYS A 282 25.89 16.58 4.55
CA LYS A 282 27.08 16.39 5.37
C LYS A 282 28.30 16.32 4.45
N LYS A 283 29.50 16.34 5.04
CA LYS A 283 30.77 16.38 4.30
C LYS A 283 30.88 15.26 3.25
N ASP A 284 30.56 14.02 3.63
CA ASP A 284 30.80 12.84 2.80
C ASP A 284 29.52 12.11 2.36
N TYR A 285 28.35 12.61 2.78
CA TYR A 285 27.06 11.99 2.52
C TYR A 285 25.91 12.99 2.68
N VAL A 286 24.74 12.61 2.18
CA VAL A 286 23.48 13.32 2.32
C VAL A 286 22.53 12.46 3.14
N LEU A 287 21.83 13.06 4.10
CA LEU A 287 20.70 12.45 4.76
C LEU A 287 19.44 12.83 4.00
N LEU A 288 18.80 11.88 3.33
CA LEU A 288 17.49 12.08 2.70
C LEU A 288 16.41 11.72 3.73
N GLU A 289 15.55 12.67 4.10
CA GLU A 289 14.40 12.40 4.95
C GLU A 289 13.54 11.31 4.34
N CYS A 290 13.02 10.41 5.17
CA CYS A 290 12.12 9.33 4.80
C CYS A 290 10.80 9.49 5.55
N TYR A 291 9.70 9.43 4.82
CA TYR A 291 8.36 9.59 5.35
C TYR A 291 7.53 8.32 5.12
N LEU A 292 6.68 7.96 6.10
CA LEU A 292 5.54 7.07 5.89
C LEU A 292 4.28 7.93 5.91
N ALA A 293 3.58 8.00 4.77
CA ALA A 293 2.55 9.00 4.51
C ALA A 293 3.10 10.42 4.76
N THR A 294 2.61 11.13 5.77
CA THR A 294 3.05 12.48 6.13
C THR A 294 4.02 12.52 7.31
N TYR A 295 4.35 11.36 7.90
CA TYR A 295 5.15 11.28 9.12
C TYR A 295 6.59 10.90 8.83
N LYS A 296 7.54 11.75 9.24
CA LYS A 296 8.97 11.45 9.13
C LYS A 296 9.33 10.29 10.05
N VAL A 297 9.93 9.24 9.49
CA VAL A 297 10.33 8.04 10.24
C VAL A 297 11.85 7.88 10.36
N GLY A 298 12.62 8.59 9.54
CA GLY A 298 14.06 8.48 9.58
C GLY A 298 14.73 9.09 8.35
N TYR A 299 15.93 8.60 8.06
CA TYR A 299 16.78 9.09 6.99
C TYR A 299 17.46 7.95 6.24
N PHE A 300 17.56 8.08 4.91
CA PHE A 300 18.50 7.30 4.12
C PHE A 300 19.83 8.02 4.02
N ILE A 301 20.93 7.31 4.30
CA ILE A 301 22.28 7.84 4.04
C ILE A 301 22.61 7.58 2.57
N ILE A 302 22.83 8.65 1.81
CA ILE A 302 23.19 8.61 0.40
C ILE A 302 24.60 9.17 0.24
N SER A 303 25.50 8.45 -0.43
CA SER A 303 26.82 8.96 -0.79
C SER A 303 27.09 8.81 -2.28
N LEU A 304 27.91 9.70 -2.83
CA LEU A 304 28.42 9.57 -4.18
C LEU A 304 29.50 8.49 -4.22
N GLN A 305 29.46 7.61 -5.21
CA GLN A 305 30.45 6.55 -5.43
C GLN A 305 30.85 6.54 -6.90
N ARG A 306 31.92 7.28 -7.23
CA ARG A 306 32.43 7.49 -8.60
C ARG A 306 31.35 8.08 -9.52
N ASP A 307 30.54 7.23 -10.14
CA ASP A 307 29.58 7.51 -11.22
C ASP A 307 28.12 7.20 -10.82
N LYS A 308 27.85 6.96 -9.53
CA LYS A 308 26.49 6.62 -9.05
C LYS A 308 26.25 7.06 -7.62
N TRP A 309 24.98 7.24 -7.27
CA TRP A 309 24.53 7.42 -5.90
C TRP A 309 24.32 6.07 -5.22
N LEU A 310 24.68 5.98 -3.94
CA LEU A 310 24.50 4.78 -3.14
C LEU A 310 23.75 5.06 -1.84
N ILE A 311 22.58 4.43 -1.67
CA ILE A 311 21.87 4.33 -0.41
C ILE A 311 22.57 3.27 0.45
N ARG A 312 23.28 3.72 1.48
CA ARG A 312 24.14 2.87 2.31
C ARG A 312 23.40 2.17 3.45
N THR A 313 22.55 2.94 4.14
CA THR A 313 21.79 2.44 5.28
C THR A 313 20.56 3.31 5.53
N PHE A 314 19.69 2.84 6.41
CA PHE A 314 18.56 3.59 6.95
C PHE A 314 18.78 3.87 8.45
N LEU A 315 18.67 5.13 8.84
CA LEU A 315 18.69 5.57 10.22
C LEU A 315 17.27 5.92 10.65
N PHE A 316 16.74 5.20 11.64
CA PHE A 316 15.49 5.57 12.29
C PHE A 316 15.65 6.88 13.06
N LEU A 317 14.57 7.62 13.25
CA LEU A 317 14.63 9.02 13.73
C LEU A 317 15.33 9.19 15.09
N THR A 318 15.30 8.20 15.96
CA THR A 318 15.96 8.24 17.28
C THR A 318 17.42 7.78 17.25
N ASN A 319 17.90 7.23 16.13
CA ASN A 319 19.26 6.68 16.03
C ASN A 319 20.31 7.78 16.04
N SER A 320 21.44 7.49 16.68
CA SER A 320 22.61 8.36 16.64
C SER A 320 23.07 8.56 15.19
N GLY A 321 23.46 9.78 14.83
CA GLY A 321 23.75 10.20 13.46
C GLY A 321 22.58 10.92 12.77
N THR A 322 21.37 10.87 13.32
CA THR A 322 20.27 11.76 12.94
C THR A 322 20.26 13.03 13.81
N PRO A 323 19.76 14.17 13.31
CA PRO A 323 19.60 15.37 14.13
C PRO A 323 18.78 15.11 15.41
N GLU A 324 17.68 14.38 15.27
CA GLU A 324 16.75 14.08 16.36
C GLU A 324 17.35 13.10 17.37
N GLY A 325 17.99 12.03 16.89
CA GLY A 325 18.64 11.04 17.73
C GLY A 325 19.82 11.60 18.53
N ASN A 326 20.58 12.53 17.95
CA ASN A 326 21.65 13.24 18.65
C ASN A 326 21.08 14.15 19.75
N LYS A 327 20.02 14.90 19.44
CA LYS A 327 19.34 15.76 20.43
C LYS A 327 18.73 14.94 21.57
N LEU A 328 18.14 13.78 21.26
CA LEU A 328 17.61 12.86 22.28
C LEU A 328 18.73 12.38 23.21
N GLU A 329 19.88 12.01 22.66
CA GLU A 329 21.05 11.57 23.42
C GLU A 329 21.59 12.68 24.33
N GLU A 330 21.67 13.93 23.85
CA GLU A 330 22.07 15.08 24.66
C GLU A 330 21.16 15.28 25.88
N MET A 331 19.85 15.14 25.68
CA MET A 331 18.80 15.35 26.68
C MET A 331 18.68 14.20 27.71
N THR A 332 19.01 12.97 27.32
CA THR A 332 18.72 11.75 28.11
C THR A 332 19.94 10.94 28.51
N LYS A 333 21.09 11.19 27.86
CA LYS A 333 22.30 10.37 27.89
C LYS A 333 22.13 8.94 27.36
N LEU A 334 20.98 8.62 26.75
CA LEU A 334 20.75 7.33 26.10
C LEU A 334 21.64 7.19 24.87
N LYS A 335 22.61 6.29 24.94
CA LYS A 335 23.51 5.91 23.86
C LYS A 335 22.85 4.85 22.97
N LEU A 336 23.57 4.44 21.93
CA LEU A 336 23.10 3.46 20.94
C LEU A 336 22.57 2.15 21.58
N LEU A 337 23.34 1.55 22.51
CA LEU A 337 22.95 0.28 23.13
C LEU A 337 21.73 0.43 24.04
N ASP A 338 21.59 1.58 24.68
CA ASP A 338 20.45 1.91 25.55
C ASP A 338 19.17 2.02 24.71
N LYS A 339 19.24 2.75 23.59
CA LYS A 339 18.12 2.90 22.65
C LYS A 339 17.63 1.56 22.11
N LYS A 340 18.57 0.67 21.77
CA LYS A 340 18.27 -0.71 21.34
C LYS A 340 17.68 -1.55 22.45
N HIS A 341 18.21 -1.47 23.67
CA HIS A 341 17.66 -2.17 24.84
C HIS A 341 16.22 -1.73 25.12
N LEU A 342 15.94 -0.45 24.97
CA LEU A 342 14.60 0.12 25.14
C LEU A 342 13.69 -0.04 23.91
N MET A 343 14.20 -0.61 22.82
CA MET A 343 13.55 -0.73 21.51
C MET A 343 13.13 0.59 20.87
N ILE A 344 13.55 1.74 21.40
CA ILE A 344 13.19 3.06 20.86
C ILE A 344 13.95 3.38 19.57
N ASP A 345 14.81 2.47 19.07
CA ASP A 345 15.50 2.53 17.77
C ASP A 345 14.67 1.96 16.60
N CYS A 346 13.41 1.57 16.87
CA CYS A 346 12.46 1.08 15.88
C CYS A 346 11.03 1.54 16.21
N MET A 347 10.13 1.39 15.22
CA MET A 347 8.74 1.79 15.32
C MET A 347 7.92 0.91 16.26
N ASP A 348 8.34 -0.35 16.50
CA ASP A 348 7.65 -1.29 17.39
C ASP A 348 7.43 -0.73 18.80
N ALA A 349 8.41 -0.02 19.37
CA ALA A 349 8.25 0.59 20.69
C ALA A 349 7.07 1.58 20.72
N PHE A 350 6.89 2.36 19.66
CA PHE A 350 5.84 3.36 19.57
C PHE A 350 4.47 2.75 19.23
N LEU A 351 4.44 1.56 18.59
CA LEU A 351 3.22 0.84 18.28
C LEU A 351 2.73 -0.05 19.42
N LEU A 352 3.65 -0.62 20.22
CA LEU A 352 3.31 -1.61 21.26
C LEU A 352 3.15 -1.00 22.66
N TYR A 353 3.77 0.17 22.92
CA TYR A 353 3.74 0.83 24.22
C TYR A 353 3.09 2.20 24.13
N ASP A 354 2.42 2.63 25.20
CA ASP A 354 1.70 3.91 25.28
C ASP A 354 2.64 5.11 25.49
N ILE A 355 3.69 5.20 24.66
CA ILE A 355 4.67 6.29 24.67
C ILE A 355 3.99 7.62 24.28
N SER A 356 3.02 7.57 23.36
CA SER A 356 2.30 8.76 22.91
C SER A 356 1.28 9.27 23.94
N GLY A 357 0.61 8.37 24.68
CA GLY A 357 -0.31 8.74 25.76
C GLY A 357 0.40 9.27 27.01
N ASP A 358 1.65 8.86 27.25
CA ASP A 358 2.45 9.37 28.37
C ASP A 358 2.91 10.82 28.13
N LYS A 359 2.43 11.75 28.96
CA LYS A 359 2.71 13.19 28.81
C LYS A 359 4.20 13.53 28.89
N GLY A 360 4.97 12.81 29.71
CA GLY A 360 6.39 13.08 29.93
C GLY A 360 7.25 12.63 28.76
N LEU A 361 7.07 11.39 28.30
CA LEU A 361 7.75 10.84 27.13
C LEU A 361 7.34 11.58 25.87
N ARG A 362 6.05 11.88 25.69
CA ARG A 362 5.57 12.67 24.55
C ARG A 362 6.26 14.03 24.48
N LYS A 363 6.37 14.73 25.61
CA LYS A 363 7.09 16.01 25.70
C LYS A 363 8.58 15.84 25.40
N LEU A 364 9.21 14.78 25.89
CA LEU A 364 10.63 14.47 25.63
C LEU A 364 10.90 14.24 24.14
N PHE A 365 10.18 13.32 23.50
CA PHE A 365 10.36 13.00 22.08
C PHE A 365 10.00 14.19 21.17
N ASN A 366 8.96 14.96 21.49
CA ASN A 366 8.63 16.19 20.76
C ASN A 366 9.77 17.21 20.82
N LYS A 367 10.35 17.43 22.01
CA LYS A 367 11.49 18.34 22.17
C LYS A 367 12.73 17.86 21.41
N ALA A 368 12.94 16.55 21.32
CA ALA A 368 14.00 15.95 20.52
C ALA A 368 13.75 16.01 19.01
N GLY A 369 12.54 16.40 18.56
CA GLY A 369 12.16 16.43 17.14
C GLY A 369 11.56 15.11 16.63
N CYS A 370 11.39 14.11 17.50
CA CYS A 370 10.81 12.80 17.18
C CYS A 370 9.26 12.79 17.18
N GLY A 371 8.62 13.95 17.13
CA GLY A 371 7.17 14.09 17.27
C GLY A 371 6.36 13.31 16.24
N SER A 372 6.89 13.21 15.02
CA SER A 372 6.26 12.50 13.90
C SER A 372 6.06 11.02 14.16
N LEU A 373 6.94 10.35 14.92
CA LEU A 373 6.78 8.93 15.25
C LEU A 373 5.52 8.68 16.10
N MET A 374 5.27 9.54 17.08
CA MET A 374 4.10 9.42 17.95
C MET A 374 2.82 9.73 17.19
N GLN A 375 2.85 10.73 16.30
CA GLN A 375 1.70 11.04 15.45
C GLN A 375 1.37 9.88 14.49
N TYR A 376 2.39 9.21 13.95
CA TYR A 376 2.21 8.00 13.15
C TYR A 376 1.61 6.86 13.98
N ALA A 377 2.15 6.61 15.18
CA ALA A 377 1.61 5.61 16.09
C ALA A 377 0.15 5.88 16.48
N ASP A 378 -0.19 7.12 16.81
CA ASP A 378 -1.56 7.56 17.13
C ASP A 378 -2.51 7.25 15.96
N GLN A 379 -2.08 7.53 14.73
CA GLN A 379 -2.90 7.30 13.54
C GLN A 379 -3.15 5.81 13.28
N ILE A 380 -2.14 4.95 13.50
CA ILE A 380 -2.30 3.49 13.36
C ILE A 380 -3.17 2.94 14.50
N ASN A 381 -2.90 3.35 15.74
CA ASN A 381 -3.58 2.86 16.93
C ASN A 381 -5.03 3.34 17.04
N LYS A 382 -5.41 4.44 16.39
CA LYS A 382 -6.81 4.90 16.29
C LYS A 382 -7.78 3.82 15.79
N TYR A 383 -7.27 2.88 14.98
CA TYR A 383 -8.04 1.77 14.42
C TYR A 383 -7.67 0.42 15.04
N GLY A 384 -6.68 0.38 15.93
CA GLY A 384 -6.21 -0.81 16.62
C GLY A 384 -7.19 -1.26 17.70
N LYS A 385 -7.37 -2.58 17.83
CA LYS A 385 -8.21 -3.18 18.89
C LYS A 385 -7.41 -3.58 20.14
N GLU A 386 -6.08 -3.51 20.07
CA GLU A 386 -5.20 -3.96 21.15
C GLU A 386 -4.91 -2.85 22.16
N ARG A 387 -4.79 -3.24 23.43
CA ARG A 387 -4.42 -2.34 24.51
C ARG A 387 -2.90 -2.18 24.56
N LEU A 388 -2.43 -0.94 24.45
CA LEU A 388 -1.01 -0.59 24.56
C LEU A 388 -0.44 -0.92 25.94
N LYS A 389 0.83 -1.33 25.98
CA LYS A 389 1.57 -1.63 27.21
C LYS A 389 2.08 -0.35 27.88
N SER A 390 2.26 -0.36 29.21
CA SER A 390 2.86 0.78 29.93
C SER A 390 4.32 1.02 29.49
N PRO A 391 4.73 2.28 29.23
CA PRO A 391 6.11 2.63 28.91
C PRO A 391 7.02 2.83 30.15
N ASP A 392 6.57 2.48 31.36
CA ASP A 392 7.30 2.73 32.62
C ASP A 392 8.73 2.18 32.66
N PHE A 393 9.02 1.12 31.90
CA PHE A 393 10.35 0.54 31.82
C PHE A 393 11.39 1.56 31.29
N ILE A 394 10.99 2.49 30.43
CA ILE A 394 11.85 3.57 29.90
C ILE A 394 12.28 4.49 31.04
N TYR A 395 11.34 4.89 31.90
CA TYR A 395 11.62 5.72 33.06
C TYR A 395 12.54 5.02 34.07
N ARG A 396 12.27 3.74 34.36
CA ARG A 396 13.11 2.93 35.26
C ARG A 396 14.54 2.87 34.75
N TYR A 397 14.73 2.63 33.46
CA TYR A 397 16.05 2.59 32.85
C TYR A 397 16.75 3.96 32.90
N MET A 398 16.07 5.04 32.50
CA MET A 398 16.63 6.39 32.54
C MET A 398 17.01 6.85 33.95
N SER A 399 16.32 6.35 34.99
CA SER A 399 16.68 6.67 36.39
C SER A 399 17.99 6.04 36.85
N GLN A 400 18.42 4.94 36.21
CA GLN A 400 19.68 4.24 36.51
C GLN A 400 20.91 4.87 35.81
N LEU A 401 20.67 5.77 34.85
CA LEU A 401 21.72 6.50 34.13
C LEU A 401 22.10 7.84 34.79
N LYS A 402 21.32 8.25 35.79
CA LYS A 402 21.61 9.41 36.66
C LYS A 402 22.47 8.95 37.82
#